data_AF-A0A6F8ZII4-F1
#
_entry.id   AF-A0A6F8ZII4-F1
#
_cell.length_a   1.000
_cell.length_b   1.000
_cell.length_c   1.000
_cell.angle_alpha   90.00
_cell.angle_beta   90.00
_cell.angle_gamma   90.00
#
_symmetry.space_group_name_H-M   'P 1'
#
loop_
_entity.id
_entity.type
_entity.pdbx_description
1 polymer ?
#
loop_
_entity_poly.entity_id
_entity_poly.type
_entity_poly.pdbx_seq_one_letter_code
_entity_poly.pdbx_strand_id
1 'polypeptide(L)'
;MRMVSRWLLGRPLRDDEAERARVGVLGGLAALAPDALSSVAYGPQALLIPLAAVSAAAQWNVLPLTAVLILLLATLTLSYRQVIARYPEGGGAYVIGRDTLGAGVGLVAGAALLVDYTLTVAVSVTAGVQALGAVWPAAAAHTVLVSILLVVLLTWINLRGIRESSRVLAPITFLFVLLVLVTAGVALAVPVPAPAPLPAPAGAAVPTLVLLRAFSSGASALTGVEALSNGVPVFAEVAWKRARTAMALLGISLGLMLAGVAAASWRDHVQPVSSLPLLQQLAERAFGRGALYDLLSVVTLAILAVAANTSFTGFPNLTHVMAEDRWLPRMFLPKGDRLVYRNGILALSLLAALLIWLFHGNPQALIPLYAIGVYVSFTVTQLSLARVAWQAGRRAEAALPALGAVLTATVAVVSAIAKFLAGAWIVLVAMPLLLWMFVRIRRHYQAVADQLRLAVPPAPLPPPAPVTVLLPVAGINRMTLEALTYARSLSPTVIALHVALNGERAEVVRQRWATLNLPEDIRLMVLPSPYRSVLGPIVRYIDHYRARHPDTRLLVLIPELVPRRLWQHALHNQTGLLLQAVLAFRKDLVVASVPFPLSGE
;
A
#
# COMPACT_ATOMS: atom_id res chain seq x y z
N MET A 1 -15.21 -16.00 11.85
CA MET A 1 -14.23 -14.94 11.47
C MET A 1 -13.90 -13.96 12.60
N ARG A 2 -14.86 -13.43 13.38
CA ARG A 2 -14.59 -12.40 14.42
C ARG A 2 -13.70 -12.85 15.60
N MET A 3 -13.72 -14.12 16.02
CA MET A 3 -12.87 -14.60 17.13
C MET A 3 -11.41 -14.82 16.73
N VAL A 4 -11.16 -15.40 15.55
CA VAL A 4 -9.80 -15.58 15.01
C VAL A 4 -9.14 -14.22 14.73
N SER A 5 -9.90 -13.26 14.18
CA SER A 5 -9.39 -11.90 14.01
C SER A 5 -9.09 -11.21 15.34
N ARG A 6 -9.87 -11.45 16.40
CA ARG A 6 -9.61 -10.91 17.75
C ARG A 6 -8.39 -11.52 18.44
N TRP A 7 -8.06 -12.79 18.17
CA TRP A 7 -6.88 -13.42 18.77
C TRP A 7 -5.59 -13.05 18.02
N LEU A 8 -5.61 -12.99 16.68
CA LEU A 8 -4.46 -12.61 15.86
C LEU A 8 -4.20 -11.10 15.88
N LEU A 9 -5.25 -10.28 15.83
CA LEU A 9 -5.14 -8.83 15.77
C LEU A 9 -5.22 -8.26 17.19
N GLY A 10 -6.26 -8.55 17.98
CA GLY A 10 -6.47 -8.04 19.36
C GLY A 10 -7.78 -7.24 19.50
N ARG A 11 -7.94 -6.49 20.61
CA ARG A 11 -9.16 -5.68 20.92
C ARG A 11 -9.29 -4.42 20.03
N PRO A 12 -10.51 -3.90 19.79
CA PRO A 12 -10.75 -2.62 19.10
C PRO A 12 -10.32 -1.43 19.97
N LEU A 13 -9.85 -0.34 19.34
CA LEU A 13 -9.40 0.89 20.00
C LEU A 13 -10.51 1.94 19.95
N ARG A 14 -10.65 2.78 21.00
CA ARG A 14 -11.63 3.89 21.05
C ARG A 14 -11.04 5.12 20.36
N ASP A 15 -11.89 5.86 19.63
CA ASP A 15 -11.48 7.08 18.88
C ASP A 15 -10.89 8.17 19.79
N ASP A 16 -11.35 8.26 21.04
CA ASP A 16 -10.99 9.31 22.02
C ASP A 16 -9.52 9.27 22.50
N GLU A 17 -8.76 8.22 22.16
CA GLU A 17 -7.33 8.11 22.49
C GLU A 17 -6.42 8.74 21.42
N ALA A 18 -6.97 9.25 20.31
CA ALA A 18 -6.20 9.85 19.21
C ALA A 18 -5.47 11.16 19.57
N GLU A 19 -5.93 11.90 20.57
CA GLU A 19 -5.41 13.24 20.86
C GLU A 19 -4.17 13.29 21.78
N ARG A 20 -3.79 12.20 22.45
CA ARG A 20 -2.87 12.27 23.62
C ARG A 20 -1.38 11.99 23.38
N ALA A 21 -0.92 11.79 22.14
CA ALA A 21 0.48 11.45 21.86
C ALA A 21 1.18 12.43 20.91
N ARG A 22 0.94 13.74 21.07
CA ARG A 22 1.65 14.74 20.27
C ARG A 22 3.11 14.87 20.71
N VAL A 23 4.05 14.91 19.76
CA VAL A 23 5.50 14.82 20.03
C VAL A 23 6.23 16.16 19.96
N GLY A 24 7.36 16.28 20.67
CA GLY A 24 8.30 17.39 20.53
C GLY A 24 9.10 17.34 19.22
N VAL A 25 9.99 18.32 18.99
CA VAL A 25 10.82 18.40 17.76
C VAL A 25 11.65 17.13 17.55
N LEU A 26 12.39 16.70 18.58
CA LEU A 26 13.24 15.49 18.51
C LEU A 26 12.41 14.21 18.38
N GLY A 27 11.26 14.13 19.04
CA GLY A 27 10.35 12.99 18.92
C GLY A 27 9.73 12.88 17.53
N GLY A 28 9.38 14.01 16.90
CA GLY A 28 8.85 14.04 15.54
C GLY A 28 9.92 13.77 14.49
N LEU A 29 11.13 14.30 14.68
CA LEU A 29 12.30 13.93 13.86
C LEU A 29 12.53 12.42 13.94
N ALA A 30 12.57 11.85 15.14
CA ALA A 30 12.76 10.42 15.35
C ALA A 30 11.69 9.54 14.68
N ALA A 31 10.44 9.99 14.65
CA ALA A 31 9.32 9.21 14.11
C ALA A 31 9.15 9.36 12.60
N LEU A 32 9.48 10.52 12.02
CA LEU A 32 9.16 10.85 10.62
C LEU A 32 10.39 11.02 9.72
N ALA A 33 11.58 11.26 10.27
CA ALA A 33 12.83 11.33 9.52
C ALA A 33 13.51 9.99 9.17
N PRO A 34 13.19 8.82 9.77
CA PRO A 34 13.85 7.56 9.43
C PRO A 34 13.92 7.27 7.94
N ASP A 35 12.85 7.55 7.20
CA ASP A 35 12.78 7.39 5.75
C ASP A 35 13.90 8.17 5.03
N ALA A 36 14.05 9.47 5.35
CA ALA A 36 15.11 10.29 4.78
C ALA A 36 16.51 9.94 5.28
N LEU A 37 16.67 9.72 6.59
CA LEU A 37 17.98 9.50 7.19
C LEU A 37 18.57 8.14 6.79
N SER A 38 17.74 7.10 6.75
CA SER A 38 18.17 5.75 6.36
C SER A 38 18.60 5.65 4.90
N SER A 39 18.20 6.61 4.05
CA SER A 39 18.59 6.66 2.63
C SER A 39 20.11 6.76 2.42
N VAL A 40 20.87 7.21 3.43
CA VAL A 40 22.36 7.18 3.43
C VAL A 40 22.92 5.76 3.39
N ALA A 41 22.16 4.76 3.83
CA ALA A 41 22.62 3.37 3.81
C ALA A 41 22.80 2.80 2.40
N TYR A 42 22.09 3.35 1.41
CA TYR A 42 22.13 2.88 0.03
C TYR A 42 22.43 3.96 -1.01
N GLY A 43 22.06 5.22 -0.77
CA GLY A 43 22.17 6.31 -1.74
C GLY A 43 23.60 6.62 -2.21
N PRO A 44 24.57 6.83 -1.30
CA PRO A 44 25.98 7.00 -1.65
C PRO A 44 26.55 5.81 -2.45
N GLN A 45 26.15 4.58 -2.12
CA GLN A 45 26.54 3.40 -2.88
C GLN A 45 25.93 3.40 -4.28
N ALA A 46 24.66 3.75 -4.41
CA ALA A 46 23.97 3.87 -5.68
C ALA A 46 24.60 4.94 -6.60
N LEU A 47 25.18 6.00 -6.02
CA LEU A 47 25.98 6.99 -6.76
C LEU A 47 27.30 6.41 -7.26
N LEU A 48 27.99 5.62 -6.43
CA LEU A 48 29.31 5.04 -6.76
C LEU A 48 29.26 3.97 -7.85
N ILE A 49 28.23 3.11 -7.86
CA ILE A 49 28.15 1.95 -8.77
C ILE A 49 28.30 2.34 -10.25
N PRO A 50 27.56 3.32 -10.81
CA PRO A 50 27.71 3.69 -12.22
C PRO A 50 29.07 4.30 -12.56
N LEU A 51 29.71 5.00 -11.61
CA LEU A 51 31.05 5.58 -11.82
C LEU A 51 32.11 4.47 -11.86
N ALA A 52 32.07 3.55 -10.88
CA ALA A 52 33.00 2.43 -10.78
C ALA A 52 32.89 1.46 -11.96
N ALA A 53 31.71 1.36 -12.59
CA ALA A 53 31.51 0.52 -13.77
C ALA A 53 32.26 1.00 -15.03
N VAL A 54 32.71 2.26 -15.08
CA VAL A 54 33.43 2.83 -16.23
C VAL A 54 34.94 2.85 -16.00
N SER A 55 35.38 3.43 -14.90
CA SER A 55 36.80 3.46 -14.54
C SER A 55 37.01 3.85 -13.08
N ALA A 56 38.15 3.46 -12.52
CA ALA A 56 38.59 3.95 -11.20
C ALA A 56 38.72 5.49 -11.19
N ALA A 57 39.21 6.09 -12.29
CA ALA A 57 39.32 7.55 -12.43
C ALA A 57 37.95 8.27 -12.45
N ALA A 58 36.84 7.60 -12.77
CA ALA A 58 35.52 8.23 -12.70
C ALA A 58 35.12 8.60 -11.25
N GLN A 59 35.74 7.97 -10.23
CA GLN A 59 35.47 8.23 -8.82
C GLN A 59 35.86 9.64 -8.35
N TRP A 60 36.70 10.36 -9.11
CA TRP A 60 36.95 11.78 -8.86
C TRP A 60 35.67 12.64 -8.86
N ASN A 61 34.60 12.16 -9.52
CA ASN A 61 33.30 12.85 -9.59
C ASN A 61 32.40 12.63 -8.36
N VAL A 62 32.79 11.79 -7.40
CA VAL A 62 31.96 11.50 -6.22
C VAL A 62 31.71 12.76 -5.39
N LEU A 63 32.75 13.54 -5.11
CA LEU A 63 32.63 14.78 -4.33
C LEU A 63 31.80 15.86 -5.06
N PRO A 64 32.09 16.21 -6.33
CA PRO A 64 31.26 17.17 -7.07
C PRO A 64 29.79 16.77 -7.15
N LEU A 65 29.49 15.50 -7.46
CA LEU A 65 28.10 15.03 -7.55
C LEU A 65 27.40 15.08 -6.19
N THR A 66 28.10 14.69 -5.11
CA THR A 66 27.56 14.79 -3.75
C THR A 66 27.31 16.24 -3.35
N ALA A 67 28.18 17.17 -3.73
CA ALA A 67 27.96 18.60 -3.48
C ALA A 67 26.68 19.12 -4.18
N VAL A 68 26.43 18.69 -5.42
CA VAL A 68 25.17 19.02 -6.13
C VAL A 68 23.96 18.40 -5.41
N LEU A 69 24.07 17.17 -4.90
CA LEU A 69 23.01 16.54 -4.11
C LEU A 69 22.76 17.29 -2.79
N ILE A 70 23.79 17.75 -2.09
CA ILE A 70 23.64 18.56 -0.86
C ILE A 70 22.99 19.91 -1.17
N LEU A 71 23.34 20.55 -2.29
CA LEU A 71 22.69 21.78 -2.75
C LEU A 71 21.20 21.55 -3.06
N LEU A 72 20.86 20.44 -3.70
CA LEU A 72 19.48 20.04 -3.96
C LEU A 72 18.73 19.80 -2.64
N LEU A 73 19.35 19.08 -1.69
CA LEU A 73 18.80 18.85 -0.35
C LEU A 73 18.56 20.15 0.41
N ALA A 74 19.49 21.10 0.37
CA ALA A 74 19.33 22.40 0.99
C ALA A 74 18.13 23.17 0.39
N THR A 75 18.02 23.16 -0.94
CA THR A 75 16.90 23.78 -1.66
C THR A 75 15.56 23.14 -1.27
N LEU A 76 15.49 21.81 -1.26
CA LEU A 76 14.29 21.06 -0.84
C LEU A 76 13.95 21.35 0.62
N THR A 77 14.91 21.28 1.53
CA THR A 77 14.70 21.53 2.97
C THR A 77 14.12 22.91 3.21
N LEU A 78 14.66 23.94 2.55
CA LEU A 78 14.17 25.31 2.67
C LEU A 78 12.78 25.48 2.07
N SER A 79 12.49 24.86 0.92
CA SER A 79 11.18 24.93 0.29
C SER A 79 10.10 24.16 1.06
N TYR A 80 10.42 22.96 1.56
CA TYR A 80 9.49 22.16 2.36
C TYR A 80 9.19 22.81 3.72
N ARG A 81 10.10 23.63 4.26
CA ARG A 81 9.77 24.52 5.40
C ARG A 81 8.67 25.53 5.08
N GLN A 82 8.55 25.97 3.83
CA GLN A 82 7.43 26.82 3.38
C GLN A 82 6.15 25.99 3.17
N VAL A 83 6.26 24.77 2.61
CA VAL A 83 5.13 23.83 2.46
C VAL A 83 4.48 23.56 3.82
N ILE A 84 5.26 23.21 4.84
CA ILE A 84 4.79 22.95 6.21
C ILE A 84 4.05 24.17 6.80
N ALA A 85 4.50 25.39 6.50
CA ALA A 85 3.84 26.60 6.98
C ALA A 85 2.51 26.88 6.27
N ARG A 86 2.38 26.48 5.01
CA ARG A 86 1.20 26.74 4.17
C ARG A 86 0.14 25.65 4.31
N TYR A 87 0.56 24.41 4.55
CA TYR A 87 -0.28 23.21 4.67
C TYR A 87 -0.04 22.53 6.03
N PRO A 88 -0.47 23.13 7.16
CA PRO A 88 -0.23 22.59 8.49
C PRO A 88 -0.98 21.29 8.79
N GLU A 89 -2.09 21.05 8.10
CA GLU A 89 -2.84 19.79 8.17
C GLU A 89 -2.15 18.63 7.40
N GLY A 90 -1.06 18.92 6.70
CA GLY A 90 -0.43 17.98 5.76
C GLY A 90 -1.21 17.88 4.45
N GLY A 91 -1.12 16.72 3.78
CA GLY A 91 -1.87 16.43 2.55
C GLY A 91 -1.02 15.85 1.41
N GLY A 92 0.31 15.98 1.47
CA GLY A 92 1.22 15.46 0.46
C GLY A 92 1.03 16.05 -0.94
N ALA A 93 1.88 15.63 -1.87
CA ALA A 93 1.89 16.17 -3.23
C ALA A 93 0.57 15.96 -3.99
N TYR A 94 -0.19 14.92 -3.65
CA TYR A 94 -1.51 14.65 -4.23
C TYR A 94 -2.50 15.78 -3.91
N VAL A 95 -2.74 16.07 -2.63
CA VAL A 95 -3.72 17.08 -2.21
C VAL A 95 -3.24 18.47 -2.63
N ILE A 96 -1.96 18.79 -2.40
CA ILE A 96 -1.37 20.08 -2.76
C ILE A 96 -1.49 20.30 -4.28
N GLY A 97 -1.13 19.31 -5.10
CA GLY A 97 -1.20 19.40 -6.55
C GLY A 97 -2.64 19.47 -7.08
N ARG A 98 -3.56 18.67 -6.52
CA ARG A 98 -4.98 18.67 -6.89
C ARG A 98 -5.62 20.03 -6.65
N ASP A 99 -5.36 20.63 -5.49
CA ASP A 99 -6.01 21.86 -5.05
C ASP A 99 -5.43 23.12 -5.72
N THR A 100 -4.19 23.06 -6.22
CA THR A 100 -3.51 24.24 -6.81
C THR A 100 -3.29 24.17 -8.33
N LEU A 101 -2.98 23.00 -8.87
CA LEU A 101 -2.67 22.76 -10.29
C LEU A 101 -3.78 21.99 -11.01
N GLY A 102 -4.75 21.46 -10.27
CA GLY A 102 -5.92 20.76 -10.79
C GLY A 102 -5.82 19.24 -10.69
N ALA A 103 -6.96 18.58 -10.87
CA ALA A 103 -7.11 17.14 -10.61
C ALA A 103 -6.18 16.24 -11.43
N GLY A 104 -5.85 16.61 -12.68
CA GLY A 104 -4.96 15.83 -13.53
C GLY A 104 -3.52 15.77 -12.99
N VAL A 105 -2.99 16.93 -12.57
CA VAL A 105 -1.64 17.02 -11.98
C VAL A 105 -1.60 16.36 -10.60
N GLY A 106 -2.65 16.57 -9.79
CA GLY A 106 -2.83 15.85 -8.54
C GLY A 106 -2.79 14.34 -8.74
N LEU A 107 -3.50 13.81 -9.75
CA LEU A 107 -3.52 12.38 -10.06
C LEU A 107 -2.14 11.81 -10.41
N VAL A 108 -1.32 12.56 -11.17
CA VAL A 108 0.07 12.19 -11.47
C VAL A 108 0.91 12.14 -10.19
N ALA A 109 0.78 13.13 -9.30
CA ALA A 109 1.46 13.10 -8.01
C ALA A 109 0.99 11.95 -7.11
N GLY A 110 -0.32 11.65 -7.09
CA GLY A 110 -0.87 10.50 -6.37
C GLY A 110 -0.35 9.16 -6.89
N ALA A 111 -0.31 8.98 -8.21
CA ALA A 111 0.29 7.80 -8.84
C ALA A 111 1.78 7.67 -8.45
N ALA A 112 2.52 8.76 -8.53
CA ALA A 112 3.94 8.83 -8.18
C ALA A 112 4.17 8.43 -6.72
N LEU A 113 3.38 8.96 -5.78
CA LEU A 113 3.45 8.65 -4.36
C LEU A 113 3.07 7.19 -4.04
N LEU A 114 2.07 6.62 -4.72
CA LEU A 114 1.72 5.21 -4.51
C LEU A 114 2.86 4.27 -4.94
N VAL A 115 3.52 4.59 -6.06
CA VAL A 115 4.72 3.89 -6.52
C VAL A 115 5.87 4.11 -5.54
N ASP A 116 6.05 5.34 -5.08
CA ASP A 116 7.08 5.73 -4.11
C ASP A 116 6.98 4.90 -2.84
N TYR A 117 5.86 4.96 -2.13
CA TYR A 117 5.64 4.18 -0.90
C TYR A 117 5.82 2.67 -1.10
N THR A 118 5.42 2.14 -2.25
CA THR A 118 5.61 0.70 -2.56
C THR A 118 7.09 0.37 -2.67
N LEU A 119 7.85 1.22 -3.38
CA LEU A 119 9.29 1.06 -3.54
C LEU A 119 10.05 1.36 -2.26
N THR A 120 9.62 2.30 -1.42
CA THR A 120 10.22 2.57 -0.10
C THR A 120 10.23 1.31 0.75
N VAL A 121 9.11 0.58 0.83
CA VAL A 121 9.05 -0.69 1.58
C VAL A 121 10.01 -1.71 0.96
N ALA A 122 9.94 -1.90 -0.37
CA ALA A 122 10.75 -2.90 -1.05
C ALA A 122 12.27 -2.63 -0.93
N VAL A 123 12.69 -1.39 -1.16
CA VAL A 123 14.09 -0.94 -1.06
C VAL A 123 14.57 -0.99 0.38
N SER A 124 13.79 -0.45 1.33
CA SER A 124 14.24 -0.39 2.73
C SER A 124 14.40 -1.78 3.34
N VAL A 125 13.43 -2.67 3.12
CA VAL A 125 13.51 -4.04 3.60
C VAL A 125 14.68 -4.79 2.96
N THR A 126 14.86 -4.71 1.65
CA THR A 126 15.95 -5.45 0.97
C THR A 126 17.33 -4.89 1.31
N ALA A 127 17.49 -3.57 1.39
CA ALA A 127 18.72 -2.93 1.83
C ALA A 127 19.04 -3.25 3.31
N GLY A 128 18.00 -3.32 4.16
CA GLY A 128 18.16 -3.69 5.56
C GLY A 128 18.59 -5.14 5.74
N VAL A 129 17.98 -6.06 4.97
CA VAL A 129 18.40 -7.47 4.96
C VAL A 129 19.80 -7.63 4.39
N GLN A 130 20.19 -6.83 3.39
CA GLN A 130 21.56 -6.81 2.87
C GLN A 130 22.56 -6.34 3.94
N ALA A 131 22.22 -5.30 4.72
CA ALA A 131 23.05 -4.85 5.84
C ALA A 131 23.17 -5.93 6.93
N LEU A 132 22.09 -6.62 7.27
CA LEU A 132 22.13 -7.76 8.18
C LEU A 132 22.98 -8.91 7.63
N GLY A 133 22.89 -9.16 6.32
CA GLY A 133 23.65 -10.21 5.63
C GLY A 133 25.17 -10.05 5.71
N ALA A 134 25.66 -8.83 5.99
CA ALA A 134 27.09 -8.57 6.21
C ALA A 134 27.63 -9.27 7.48
N VAL A 135 26.77 -9.47 8.48
CA VAL A 135 27.12 -10.08 9.78
C VAL A 135 26.51 -11.46 9.95
N TRP A 136 25.35 -11.71 9.32
CA TRP A 136 24.64 -12.97 9.38
C TRP A 136 24.55 -13.61 7.98
N PRO A 137 25.49 -14.50 7.59
CA PRO A 137 25.53 -15.10 6.25
C PRO A 137 24.26 -15.85 5.83
N ALA A 138 23.57 -16.51 6.77
CA ALA A 138 22.31 -17.18 6.46
C ALA A 138 21.20 -16.22 5.99
N ALA A 139 21.21 -14.96 6.45
CA ALA A 139 20.30 -13.92 5.96
C ALA A 139 20.65 -13.52 4.52
N ALA A 140 21.95 -13.44 4.19
CA ALA A 140 22.42 -13.17 2.82
C ALA A 140 22.09 -14.32 1.85
N ALA A 141 22.10 -15.57 2.31
CA ALA A 141 21.72 -16.72 1.49
C ALA A 141 20.21 -16.77 1.18
N HIS A 142 19.36 -16.17 2.03
CA HIS A 142 17.91 -16.24 1.93
C HIS A 142 17.25 -14.84 1.85
N THR A 143 17.90 -13.89 1.17
CA THR A 143 17.49 -12.48 1.12
C THR A 143 16.00 -12.29 0.79
N VAL A 144 15.48 -13.01 -0.21
CA VAL A 144 14.06 -12.93 -0.61
C VAL A 144 13.13 -13.40 0.52
N LEU A 145 13.40 -14.55 1.11
CA LEU A 145 12.58 -15.12 2.18
C LEU A 145 12.58 -14.23 3.42
N VAL A 146 13.77 -13.80 3.87
CA VAL A 146 13.91 -12.93 5.04
C VAL A 146 13.23 -11.58 4.80
N SER A 147 13.36 -11.01 3.60
CA SER A 147 12.69 -9.76 3.22
C SER A 147 11.17 -9.91 3.25
N ILE A 148 10.61 -10.97 2.67
CA ILE A 148 9.16 -11.21 2.68
C ILE A 148 8.66 -11.44 4.11
N LEU A 149 9.39 -12.21 4.94
CA LEU A 149 9.04 -12.40 6.35
C LEU A 149 9.04 -11.08 7.12
N LEU A 150 10.00 -10.18 6.85
CA LEU A 150 10.03 -8.85 7.45
C LEU A 150 8.84 -7.99 6.99
N VAL A 151 8.47 -8.02 5.70
CA VAL A 151 7.25 -7.36 5.21
C VAL A 151 6.01 -7.91 5.91
N VAL A 152 5.89 -9.23 6.07
CA VAL A 152 4.77 -9.85 6.79
C VAL A 152 4.72 -9.42 8.26
N LEU A 153 5.87 -9.34 8.93
CA LEU A 153 5.97 -8.83 10.30
C LEU A 153 5.50 -7.37 10.40
N LEU A 154 6.00 -6.49 9.53
CA LEU A 154 5.58 -5.09 9.48
C LEU A 154 4.08 -4.96 9.16
N THR A 155 3.57 -5.78 8.25
CA THR A 155 2.15 -5.85 7.90
C THR A 155 1.33 -6.21 9.13
N TRP A 156 1.76 -7.21 9.89
CA TRP A 156 1.08 -7.65 11.10
C TRP A 156 1.08 -6.58 12.19
N ILE A 157 2.21 -5.88 12.41
CA ILE A 157 2.32 -4.76 13.36
C ILE A 157 1.32 -3.65 12.97
N ASN A 158 1.26 -3.28 11.70
CA ASN A 158 0.38 -2.20 11.20
C ASN A 158 -1.10 -2.59 11.21
N LEU A 159 -1.44 -3.82 10.82
CA LEU A 159 -2.79 -4.36 10.99
C LEU A 159 -3.18 -4.45 12.46
N ARG A 160 -2.19 -4.56 13.35
CA ARG A 160 -2.47 -4.53 14.77
C ARG A 160 -2.88 -3.15 15.29
N GLY A 161 -2.62 -2.09 14.54
CA GLY A 161 -2.86 -0.72 14.96
C GLY A 161 -2.01 -0.34 16.18
N ILE A 162 -0.84 -0.98 16.35
CA ILE A 162 0.10 -0.61 17.40
C ILE A 162 0.60 0.79 17.06
N ARG A 163 0.12 1.81 17.77
CA ARG A 163 0.66 3.15 17.65
C ARG A 163 2.08 3.13 18.20
N GLU A 164 3.06 3.28 17.31
CA GLU A 164 4.46 3.35 17.70
C GLU A 164 4.71 4.63 18.49
N SER A 165 5.21 4.49 19.72
CA SER A 165 5.64 5.65 20.50
C SER A 165 6.94 6.17 19.92
N SER A 166 7.04 7.48 19.71
CA SER A 166 8.31 8.14 19.34
C SER A 166 9.45 7.83 20.32
N ARG A 167 9.13 7.39 21.55
CA ARG A 167 10.10 6.92 22.55
C ARG A 167 10.83 5.65 22.14
N VAL A 168 10.19 4.75 21.38
CA VAL A 168 10.79 3.51 20.88
C VAL A 168 11.62 3.78 19.62
N LEU A 169 11.14 4.68 18.76
CA LEU A 169 11.81 5.01 17.50
C LEU A 169 13.04 5.92 17.69
N ALA A 170 13.01 6.85 18.65
CA ALA A 170 14.09 7.82 18.85
C ALA A 170 15.47 7.22 19.10
N PRO A 171 15.64 6.21 19.98
CA PRO A 171 16.94 5.58 20.16
C PRO A 171 17.51 5.02 18.87
N ILE A 172 16.69 4.37 18.03
CA ILE A 172 17.13 3.77 16.76
C ILE A 172 17.61 4.87 15.80
N THR A 173 16.83 5.93 15.63
CA THR A 173 17.15 7.03 14.71
C THR A 173 18.41 7.77 15.11
N PHE A 174 18.53 8.18 16.38
CA PHE A 174 19.71 8.93 16.82
C PHE A 174 20.96 8.07 16.92
N LEU A 175 20.83 6.80 17.32
CA LEU A 175 21.95 5.86 17.30
C LEU A 175 22.46 5.62 15.89
N PHE A 176 21.56 5.47 14.90
CA PHE A 176 21.95 5.33 13.50
C PHE A 176 22.72 6.56 12.99
N VAL A 177 22.20 7.77 13.21
CA VAL A 177 22.87 9.02 12.82
C VAL A 177 24.25 9.11 13.47
N LEU A 178 24.34 8.82 14.77
CA LEU A 178 25.62 8.83 15.50
C LEU A 178 26.61 7.82 14.90
N LEU A 179 26.20 6.57 14.69
CA LEU A 179 27.08 5.52 14.17
C LEU A 179 27.58 5.84 12.77
N VAL A 180 26.75 6.40 11.88
CA VAL A 180 27.17 6.81 10.54
C VAL A 180 28.18 7.95 10.60
N LEU A 181 27.94 8.97 11.42
CA LEU A 181 28.87 10.10 11.58
C LEU A 181 30.20 9.66 12.21
N VAL A 182 30.16 8.77 13.21
CA VAL A 182 31.37 8.20 13.83
C VAL A 182 32.13 7.33 12.84
N THR A 183 31.43 6.49 12.05
CA THR A 183 32.05 5.67 10.99
C THR A 183 32.76 6.55 9.97
N ALA A 184 32.07 7.57 9.44
CA ALA A 184 32.64 8.50 8.48
C ALA A 184 33.82 9.30 9.06
N GLY A 185 33.68 9.80 10.30
CA GLY A 185 34.71 10.57 10.98
C GLY A 185 35.97 9.76 11.26
N VAL A 186 35.83 8.52 11.74
CA VAL A 186 36.96 7.63 12.01
C VAL A 186 37.62 7.16 10.72
N ALA A 187 36.86 6.82 9.68
CA ALA A 187 37.41 6.51 8.37
C ALA A 187 38.27 7.67 7.79
N LEU A 188 37.85 8.91 8.03
CA LEU A 188 38.62 10.11 7.64
C LEU A 188 39.84 10.38 8.54
N ALA A 189 39.85 9.89 9.78
CA ALA A 189 40.93 10.13 10.74
C ALA A 189 42.02 9.06 10.69
N VAL A 190 41.64 7.79 10.48
CA VAL A 190 42.56 6.66 10.50
C VAL A 190 43.41 6.63 9.22
N PRO A 191 44.75 6.49 9.33
CA PRO A 191 45.59 6.20 8.18
C PRO A 191 45.32 4.78 7.69
N VAL A 192 44.76 4.64 6.49
CA VAL A 192 44.66 3.35 5.80
C VAL A 192 45.97 3.14 5.01
N PRO A 193 46.55 1.92 4.94
CA PRO A 193 47.69 1.65 4.06
C PRO A 193 47.38 2.21 2.67
N ALA A 194 48.31 3.00 2.11
CA ALA A 194 48.07 3.78 0.90
C ALA A 194 47.42 2.90 -0.17
N PRO A 195 46.11 3.09 -0.47
CA PRO A 195 45.49 2.35 -1.56
C PRO A 195 46.23 2.73 -2.84
N ALA A 196 46.25 1.82 -3.81
CA ALA A 196 46.86 2.12 -5.11
C ALA A 196 46.29 3.46 -5.60
N PRO A 197 47.16 4.44 -5.96
CA PRO A 197 46.69 5.76 -6.33
C PRO A 197 45.69 5.62 -7.48
N LEU A 198 44.57 6.35 -7.41
CA LEU A 198 43.66 6.40 -8.55
C LEU A 198 44.48 6.79 -9.79
N PRO A 199 44.24 6.12 -10.93
CA PRO A 199 44.79 6.60 -12.17
C PRO A 199 44.46 8.08 -12.30
N ALA A 200 45.44 8.90 -12.67
CA ALA A 200 45.17 10.28 -13.03
C ALA A 200 44.00 10.28 -14.02
N PRO A 201 43.04 11.22 -13.93
CA PRO A 201 41.99 11.31 -14.91
C PRO A 201 42.65 11.45 -16.28
N ALA A 202 42.69 10.34 -17.03
CA ALA A 202 43.15 10.36 -18.41
C ALA A 202 42.26 11.38 -19.12
N GLY A 203 42.78 12.13 -20.09
CA GLY A 203 42.00 13.15 -20.81
C GLY A 203 40.70 12.66 -21.48
N ALA A 204 40.37 11.37 -21.37
CA ALA A 204 39.04 10.81 -21.62
C ALA A 204 38.04 11.30 -20.56
N ALA A 205 37.22 12.28 -20.95
CA ALA A 205 36.09 12.73 -20.15
C ALA A 205 35.16 11.56 -19.80
N VAL A 206 34.74 11.47 -18.53
CA VAL A 206 33.68 10.54 -18.14
C VAL A 206 32.43 10.85 -18.97
N PRO A 207 31.83 9.86 -19.65
CA PRO A 207 30.68 10.13 -20.50
C PRO A 207 29.56 10.81 -19.71
N THR A 208 28.99 11.88 -20.24
CA THR A 208 27.93 12.67 -19.56
C THR A 208 26.77 11.78 -19.11
N LEU A 209 26.40 10.77 -19.91
CA LEU A 209 25.36 9.81 -19.55
C LEU A 209 25.66 9.05 -18.25
N VAL A 210 26.93 8.74 -17.98
CA VAL A 210 27.38 8.04 -16.76
C VAL A 210 27.26 8.97 -15.56
N LEU A 211 27.67 10.23 -15.70
CA LEU A 211 27.51 11.25 -14.64
C LEU A 211 26.03 11.46 -14.31
N LEU A 212 25.18 11.56 -15.33
CA LEU A 212 23.73 11.68 -15.19
C LEU A 212 23.11 10.45 -14.51
N ARG A 213 23.59 9.24 -14.84
CA ARG A 213 23.14 7.99 -14.21
C ARG A 213 23.61 7.88 -12.75
N ALA A 214 24.85 8.25 -12.44
CA ALA A 214 25.39 8.29 -11.09
C ALA A 214 24.64 9.31 -10.23
N PHE A 215 24.42 10.52 -10.76
CA PHE A 215 23.65 11.56 -10.10
C PHE A 215 22.21 11.12 -9.83
N SER A 216 21.49 10.62 -10.84
CA SER A 216 20.12 10.13 -10.71
C SER A 216 19.99 9.00 -9.68
N SER A 217 20.97 8.09 -9.63
CA SER A 217 20.98 6.99 -8.68
C SER A 217 21.29 7.48 -7.26
N GLY A 218 22.24 8.39 -7.10
CA GLY A 218 22.56 9.04 -5.82
C GLY A 218 21.46 9.96 -5.30
N ALA A 219 20.63 10.52 -6.19
CA ALA A 219 19.48 11.34 -5.85
C ALA A 219 18.45 10.58 -5.00
N SER A 220 18.45 9.24 -5.03
CA SER A 220 17.69 8.40 -4.10
C SER A 220 18.07 8.59 -2.63
N ALA A 221 19.18 9.29 -2.32
CA ALA A 221 19.54 9.62 -0.94
C ALA A 221 18.68 10.74 -0.33
N LEU A 222 17.93 11.49 -1.14
CA LEU A 222 17.12 12.64 -0.73
C LEU A 222 15.63 12.29 -0.60
N THR A 223 15.29 11.02 -0.80
CA THR A 223 13.93 10.52 -0.66
C THR A 223 13.47 10.59 0.80
N GLY A 224 12.17 10.52 1.06
CA GLY A 224 11.64 10.54 2.43
C GLY A 224 11.63 11.90 3.14
N VAL A 225 12.22 12.96 2.56
CA VAL A 225 12.08 14.34 3.12
C VAL A 225 10.62 14.78 3.18
N GLU A 226 9.77 14.28 2.28
CA GLU A 226 8.34 14.57 2.27
C GLU A 226 7.57 13.91 3.42
N ALA A 227 8.05 12.80 3.98
CA ALA A 227 7.39 12.10 5.08
C ALA A 227 7.19 13.02 6.28
N LEU A 228 8.20 13.85 6.59
CA LEU A 228 8.11 14.85 7.67
C LEU A 228 7.09 15.95 7.36
N SER A 229 6.94 16.34 6.10
CA SER A 229 5.94 17.35 5.70
C SER A 229 4.50 16.81 5.69
N ASN A 230 4.34 15.50 5.51
CA ASN A 230 3.05 14.83 5.59
C ASN A 230 2.63 14.57 7.05
N GLY A 231 3.60 14.44 7.96
CA GLY A 231 3.38 14.16 9.39
C GLY A 231 3.28 15.39 10.30
N VAL A 232 2.98 16.59 9.79
CA VAL A 232 2.86 17.80 10.62
C VAL A 232 1.86 17.65 11.77
N PRO A 233 0.68 17.01 11.61
CA PRO A 233 -0.28 16.82 12.70
C PRO A 233 0.24 16.01 13.90
N VAL A 234 1.35 15.27 13.76
CA VAL A 234 1.95 14.45 14.84
C VAL A 234 2.61 15.34 15.91
N PHE A 235 3.01 16.56 15.56
CA PHE A 235 3.70 17.47 16.48
C PHE A 235 2.74 18.10 17.52
N ALA A 236 3.26 18.34 18.72
CA ALA A 236 2.57 19.09 19.77
C ALA A 236 2.34 20.56 19.40
N GLU A 237 1.60 21.29 20.26
CA GLU A 237 1.10 22.63 19.96
C GLU A 237 2.13 23.56 19.29
N VAL A 238 1.61 24.35 18.35
CA VAL A 238 2.38 25.07 17.34
C VAL A 238 3.13 24.11 16.38
N ALA A 239 2.42 23.06 15.96
CA ALA A 239 2.93 21.92 15.19
C ALA A 239 3.79 22.32 13.98
N TRP A 240 3.33 23.28 13.17
CA TRP A 240 4.05 23.72 11.98
C TRP A 240 5.43 24.34 12.29
N LYS A 241 5.59 25.07 13.40
CA LYS A 241 6.90 25.65 13.80
C LYS A 241 7.86 24.54 14.20
N ARG A 242 7.37 23.57 14.99
CA ARG A 242 8.15 22.41 15.43
C ARG A 242 8.58 21.54 14.24
N ALA A 243 7.65 21.28 13.32
CA ALA A 243 7.92 20.53 12.09
C ALA A 243 8.95 21.25 11.20
N ARG A 244 8.91 22.58 11.08
CA ARG A 244 9.94 23.35 10.37
C ARG A 244 11.33 23.22 10.98
N THR A 245 11.43 23.24 12.31
CA THR A 245 12.71 23.02 13.01
C THR A 245 13.20 21.60 12.80
N ALA A 246 12.32 20.60 12.91
CA ALA A 246 12.65 19.21 12.60
C ALA A 246 13.14 19.05 11.15
N MET A 247 12.52 19.74 10.19
CA MET A 247 12.93 19.71 8.78
C MET A 247 14.33 20.27 8.58
N ALA A 248 14.70 21.35 9.27
CA ALA A 248 16.07 21.86 9.22
C ALA A 248 17.09 20.88 9.85
N LEU A 249 16.76 20.28 10.99
CA LEU A 249 17.61 19.27 11.61
C LEU A 249 17.79 18.04 10.72
N LEU A 250 16.73 17.61 10.05
CA LEU A 250 16.77 16.54 9.05
C LEU A 250 17.73 16.90 7.92
N GLY A 251 17.58 18.07 7.29
CA GLY A 251 18.44 18.50 6.19
C GLY A 251 19.92 18.63 6.60
N ILE A 252 20.20 19.16 7.79
CA ILE A 252 21.57 19.28 8.32
C ILE A 252 22.18 17.91 8.60
N SER A 253 21.47 17.04 9.33
CA SER A 253 21.98 15.71 9.69
C SER A 253 22.21 14.84 8.45
N LEU A 254 21.24 14.80 7.53
CA LEU A 254 21.37 14.07 6.27
C LEU A 254 22.52 14.63 5.42
N GLY A 255 22.63 15.95 5.30
CA GLY A 255 23.72 16.60 4.55
C GLY A 255 25.12 16.27 5.12
N LEU A 256 25.27 16.28 6.45
CA LEU A 256 26.52 15.90 7.12
C LEU A 256 26.86 14.42 6.90
N MET A 257 25.88 13.53 7.02
CA MET A 257 26.07 12.10 6.78
C MET A 257 26.49 11.83 5.32
N LEU A 258 25.83 12.47 4.34
CA LEU A 258 26.18 12.34 2.92
C LEU A 258 27.59 12.86 2.62
N ALA A 259 27.93 14.04 3.15
CA ALA A 259 29.26 14.62 2.99
C ALA A 259 30.35 13.72 3.60
N GLY A 260 30.11 13.22 4.82
CA GLY A 260 31.05 12.35 5.53
C GLY A 260 31.29 11.03 4.79
N VAL A 261 30.22 10.34 4.39
CA VAL A 261 30.32 9.07 3.66
C VAL A 261 30.99 9.25 2.30
N ALA A 262 30.66 10.32 1.57
CA ALA A 262 31.27 10.62 0.27
C ALA A 262 32.76 10.97 0.40
N ALA A 263 33.14 11.78 1.40
CA ALA A 263 34.53 12.13 1.66
C ALA A 263 35.37 10.93 2.06
N ALA A 264 34.86 10.07 2.96
CA ALA A 264 35.54 8.84 3.35
C ALA A 264 35.70 7.89 2.15
N SER A 265 34.64 7.70 1.37
CA SER A 265 34.68 6.82 0.19
C SER A 265 35.65 7.31 -0.89
N TRP A 266 35.73 8.63 -1.08
CA TRP A 266 36.62 9.26 -2.05
C TRP A 266 38.09 9.16 -1.62
N ARG A 267 38.39 9.46 -0.34
CA ARG A 267 39.74 9.39 0.24
C ARG A 267 40.31 7.98 0.15
N ASP A 268 39.52 6.97 0.48
CA ASP A 268 39.97 5.58 0.57
C ASP A 268 39.80 4.81 -0.76
N HIS A 269 39.39 5.48 -1.83
CA HIS A 269 39.17 4.93 -3.17
C HIS A 269 38.29 3.66 -3.15
N VAL A 270 37.21 3.72 -2.37
CA VAL A 270 36.36 2.56 -2.09
C VAL A 270 35.65 2.10 -3.36
N GLN A 271 35.92 0.87 -3.78
CA GLN A 271 35.20 0.23 -4.88
C GLN A 271 33.91 -0.42 -4.37
N PRO A 272 32.75 -0.14 -4.99
CA PRO A 272 31.49 -0.72 -4.54
C PRO A 272 31.45 -2.23 -4.78
N VAL A 273 31.28 -3.00 -3.71
CA VAL A 273 31.03 -4.44 -3.76
C VAL A 273 29.52 -4.70 -3.79
N SER A 274 29.06 -5.59 -4.65
CA SER A 274 27.63 -5.86 -4.81
C SER A 274 26.98 -6.52 -3.59
N SER A 275 27.73 -7.38 -2.90
CA SER A 275 27.27 -8.14 -1.73
C SER A 275 27.40 -7.41 -0.40
N LEU A 276 28.21 -6.35 -0.32
CA LEU A 276 28.53 -5.65 0.93
C LEU A 276 28.18 -4.16 0.85
N PRO A 277 27.25 -3.66 1.69
CA PRO A 277 26.88 -2.25 1.67
C PRO A 277 28.06 -1.31 1.91
N LEU A 278 28.04 -0.12 1.29
CA LEU A 278 29.13 0.85 1.40
C LEU A 278 29.42 1.27 2.85
N LEU A 279 28.36 1.47 3.65
CA LEU A 279 28.53 1.79 5.08
C LEU A 279 29.29 0.69 5.83
N GLN A 280 29.05 -0.58 5.49
CA GLN A 280 29.79 -1.69 6.09
C GLN A 280 31.23 -1.78 5.60
N GLN A 281 31.48 -1.48 4.34
CA GLN A 281 32.85 -1.37 3.82
C GLN A 281 33.64 -0.26 4.52
N LEU A 282 33.00 0.87 4.85
CA LEU A 282 33.63 1.94 5.62
C LEU A 282 33.83 1.54 7.08
N ALA A 283 32.85 0.86 7.69
CA ALA A 283 32.97 0.37 9.06
C ALA A 283 34.07 -0.68 9.22
N GLU A 284 34.23 -1.60 8.26
CA GLU A 284 35.30 -2.61 8.26
C GLU A 284 36.68 -1.94 8.20
N ARG A 285 36.83 -0.85 7.44
CA ARG A 285 38.08 -0.07 7.39
C ARG A 285 38.29 0.77 8.65
N ALA A 286 37.24 1.38 9.18
CA ALA A 286 37.31 2.29 10.33
C ALA A 286 37.56 1.56 11.66
N PHE A 287 36.90 0.41 11.87
CA PHE A 287 36.90 -0.29 13.16
C PHE A 287 37.34 -1.76 13.07
N GLY A 288 37.48 -2.32 11.87
CA GLY A 288 37.57 -3.77 11.68
C GLY A 288 36.21 -4.46 11.87
N ARG A 289 36.20 -5.79 11.72
CA ARG A 289 35.02 -6.61 12.08
C ARG A 289 34.99 -6.80 13.59
N GLY A 290 33.90 -6.39 14.22
CA GLY A 290 33.72 -6.45 15.66
C GLY A 290 32.41 -5.80 16.10
N ALA A 291 32.28 -5.50 17.39
CA ALA A 291 31.01 -5.07 17.97
C ALA A 291 30.41 -3.80 17.31
N LEU A 292 31.23 -2.82 16.92
CA LEU A 292 30.75 -1.60 16.25
C LEU A 292 30.26 -1.86 14.81
N TYR A 293 30.93 -2.76 14.08
CA TYR A 293 30.53 -3.22 12.75
C TYR A 293 29.19 -3.98 12.82
N ASP A 294 29.05 -4.88 13.78
CA ASP A 294 27.84 -5.66 13.99
C ASP A 294 26.67 -4.76 14.42
N LEU A 295 26.93 -3.83 15.34
CA LEU A 295 25.95 -2.86 15.80
C LEU A 295 25.47 -1.97 14.66
N LEU A 296 26.37 -1.46 13.81
CA LEU A 296 25.98 -0.67 12.64
C LEU A 296 25.06 -1.47 11.72
N SER A 297 25.33 -2.76 11.50
CA SER A 297 24.51 -3.64 10.66
C SER A 297 23.09 -3.81 11.21
N VAL A 298 22.97 -4.12 12.50
CA VAL A 298 21.67 -4.31 13.16
C VAL A 298 20.88 -3.01 13.23
N VAL A 299 21.54 -1.90 13.56
CA VAL A 299 20.90 -0.58 13.61
C VAL A 299 20.48 -0.11 12.22
N THR A 300 21.25 -0.42 11.17
CA THR A 300 20.88 -0.13 9.78
C THR A 300 19.62 -0.90 9.36
N LEU A 301 19.52 -2.18 9.69
CA LEU A 301 18.27 -2.95 9.48
C LEU A 301 17.10 -2.32 10.25
N ALA A 302 17.31 -1.96 11.51
CA ALA A 302 16.25 -1.40 12.35
C ALA A 302 15.73 -0.07 11.79
N ILE A 303 16.62 0.87 11.43
CA ILE A 303 16.19 2.17 10.88
C ILE A 303 15.49 2.02 9.53
N LEU A 304 15.93 1.08 8.68
CA LEU A 304 15.29 0.80 7.40
C LEU A 304 13.93 0.10 7.58
N ALA A 305 13.76 -0.74 8.61
CA ALA A 305 12.45 -1.29 8.97
C ALA A 305 11.49 -0.18 9.44
N VAL A 306 12.00 0.81 10.20
CA VAL A 306 11.22 2.00 10.59
C VAL A 306 10.90 2.88 9.36
N ALA A 307 11.82 3.03 8.41
CA ALA A 307 11.56 3.70 7.13
C ALA A 307 10.48 2.97 6.30
N ALA A 308 10.49 1.63 6.25
CA ALA A 308 9.40 0.89 5.62
C ALA A 308 8.05 1.15 6.35
N ASN A 309 8.08 1.34 7.67
CA ASN A 309 6.89 1.60 8.47
C ASN A 309 6.21 2.96 8.14
N THR A 310 6.97 3.99 7.77
CA THR A 310 6.36 5.28 7.36
C THR A 310 5.46 5.10 6.13
N SER A 311 5.83 4.21 5.21
CA SER A 311 5.00 3.86 4.04
C SER A 311 3.73 3.10 4.39
N PHE A 312 3.79 2.23 5.41
CA PHE A 312 2.60 1.57 5.96
C PHE A 312 1.62 2.53 6.63
N THR A 313 2.05 3.73 6.98
CA THR A 313 1.18 4.82 7.42
C THR A 313 0.73 5.71 6.25
N GLY A 314 1.63 6.06 5.34
CA GLY A 314 1.38 6.99 4.24
C GLY A 314 0.51 6.42 3.11
N PHE A 315 0.82 5.22 2.62
CA PHE A 315 0.10 4.60 1.49
C PHE A 315 -1.38 4.39 1.79
N PRO A 316 -1.80 3.81 2.93
CA PRO A 316 -3.22 3.58 3.17
C PRO A 316 -4.01 4.88 3.29
N ASN A 317 -3.43 5.92 3.91
CA ASN A 317 -4.02 7.26 3.96
C ASN A 317 -4.19 7.85 2.56
N LEU A 318 -3.18 7.76 1.70
CA LEU A 318 -3.27 8.25 0.32
C LEU A 318 -4.35 7.49 -0.48
N THR A 319 -4.39 6.16 -0.37
CA THR A 319 -5.42 5.36 -1.08
C THR A 319 -6.83 5.70 -0.62
N HIS A 320 -7.01 6.03 0.66
CA HIS A 320 -8.28 6.49 1.21
C HIS A 320 -8.70 7.83 0.59
N VAL A 321 -7.82 8.85 0.63
CA VAL A 321 -8.12 10.19 0.07
C VAL A 321 -8.42 10.11 -1.43
N MET A 322 -7.65 9.31 -2.18
CA MET A 322 -7.92 9.09 -3.60
C MET A 322 -9.22 8.31 -3.87
N ALA A 323 -9.64 7.43 -2.94
CA ALA A 323 -10.92 6.73 -3.04
C ALA A 323 -12.11 7.64 -2.70
N GLU A 324 -11.96 8.59 -1.77
CA GLU A 324 -12.95 9.65 -1.52
C GLU A 324 -13.18 10.50 -2.77
N ASP A 325 -12.09 10.83 -3.49
CA ASP A 325 -12.15 11.53 -4.77
C ASP A 325 -12.64 10.66 -5.95
N ARG A 326 -12.97 9.37 -5.70
CA ARG A 326 -13.47 8.39 -6.68
C ARG A 326 -12.45 7.99 -7.76
N TRP A 327 -11.16 8.13 -7.49
CA TRP A 327 -10.08 7.64 -8.37
C TRP A 327 -9.68 6.19 -8.08
N LEU A 328 -9.92 5.72 -6.86
CA LEU A 328 -9.67 4.34 -6.43
C LEU A 328 -10.97 3.60 -6.08
N PRO A 329 -10.93 2.25 -6.02
CA PRO A 329 -12.08 1.46 -5.63
C PRO A 329 -12.59 1.81 -4.23
N ARG A 330 -13.92 1.83 -4.05
CA ARG A 330 -14.57 2.16 -2.75
C ARG A 330 -14.14 1.27 -1.57
N MET A 331 -13.51 0.12 -1.82
CA MET A 331 -12.95 -0.73 -0.76
C MET A 331 -11.85 -0.06 0.06
N PHE A 332 -11.22 1.02 -0.43
CA PHE A 332 -10.20 1.76 0.32
C PHE A 332 -10.79 2.86 1.23
N LEU A 333 -12.10 3.11 1.19
CA LEU A 333 -12.78 4.10 2.04
C LEU A 333 -12.82 3.72 3.53
N PRO A 334 -13.32 2.55 3.94
CA PRO A 334 -13.61 2.29 5.34
C PRO A 334 -12.33 2.08 6.18
N LYS A 335 -12.30 2.69 7.37
CA LYS A 335 -11.40 2.27 8.45
C LYS A 335 -11.93 0.97 9.06
N GLY A 336 -11.06 0.00 9.32
CA GLY A 336 -11.44 -1.22 10.04
C GLY A 336 -11.68 -0.96 11.53
N ASP A 337 -12.12 -1.99 12.27
CA ASP A 337 -12.40 -1.98 13.73
C ASP A 337 -11.23 -1.50 14.63
N ARG A 338 -10.06 -1.26 14.04
CA ARG A 338 -8.82 -0.85 14.71
C ARG A 338 -8.34 0.53 14.26
N LEU A 339 -9.20 1.28 13.58
CA LEU A 339 -8.92 2.61 13.06
C LEU A 339 -7.78 2.65 12.02
N VAL A 340 -7.51 1.50 11.38
CA VAL A 340 -6.52 1.35 10.32
C VAL A 340 -7.18 1.05 8.98
N TYR A 341 -6.60 1.58 7.90
CA TYR A 341 -7.02 1.32 6.52
C TYR A 341 -6.49 -0.04 6.05
N ARG A 342 -7.13 -1.12 6.52
CA ARG A 342 -6.71 -2.52 6.29
C ARG A 342 -6.41 -2.84 4.83
N ASN A 343 -7.27 -2.42 3.90
CA ASN A 343 -7.11 -2.73 2.49
C ASN A 343 -5.90 -2.03 1.87
N GLY A 344 -5.60 -0.80 2.30
CA GLY A 344 -4.39 -0.09 1.90
C GLY A 344 -3.12 -0.80 2.39
N ILE A 345 -3.10 -1.23 3.66
CA ILE A 345 -1.97 -1.98 4.24
C ILE A 345 -1.72 -3.28 3.46
N LEU A 346 -2.78 -4.06 3.22
CA LEU A 346 -2.66 -5.34 2.50
C LEU A 346 -2.22 -5.14 1.04
N ALA A 347 -2.74 -4.12 0.35
CA ALA A 347 -2.33 -3.79 -1.01
C ALA A 347 -0.84 -3.41 -1.08
N LEU A 348 -0.37 -2.53 -0.19
CA LEU A 348 1.04 -2.17 -0.08
C LEU A 348 1.92 -3.39 0.16
N SER A 349 1.53 -4.25 1.11
CA SER A 349 2.28 -5.46 1.47
C SER A 349 2.45 -6.40 0.28
N LEU A 350 1.35 -6.63 -0.46
CA LEU A 350 1.33 -7.49 -1.64
C LEU A 350 2.21 -6.93 -2.74
N LEU A 351 2.08 -5.63 -3.05
CA LEU A 351 2.86 -4.97 -4.09
C LEU A 351 4.35 -4.95 -3.73
N ALA A 352 4.72 -4.64 -2.49
CA ALA A 352 6.10 -4.66 -2.03
C ALA A 352 6.70 -6.07 -2.08
N ALA A 353 5.98 -7.09 -1.59
CA ALA A 353 6.42 -8.49 -1.67
C ALA A 353 6.60 -8.96 -3.11
N LEU A 354 5.69 -8.57 -4.02
CA LEU A 354 5.80 -8.86 -5.44
C LEU A 354 7.06 -8.24 -6.06
N LEU A 355 7.36 -6.98 -5.77
CA LEU A 355 8.59 -6.32 -6.25
C LEU A 355 9.84 -6.99 -5.69
N ILE A 356 9.87 -7.31 -4.40
CA ILE A 356 10.99 -8.02 -3.77
C ILE A 356 11.23 -9.37 -4.46
N TRP A 357 10.16 -10.13 -4.71
CA TRP A 357 10.24 -11.42 -5.41
C TRP A 357 10.73 -11.26 -6.85
N LEU A 358 10.14 -10.33 -7.62
CA LEU A 358 10.50 -10.08 -9.01
C LEU A 358 11.97 -9.66 -9.19
N PHE A 359 12.49 -8.86 -8.27
CA PHE A 359 13.87 -8.38 -8.27
C PHE A 359 14.83 -9.24 -7.44
N HIS A 360 14.39 -10.43 -7.03
CA HIS A 360 15.21 -11.40 -6.28
C HIS A 360 15.85 -10.80 -5.00
N GLY A 361 15.16 -9.85 -4.36
CA GLY A 361 15.64 -9.18 -3.16
C GLY A 361 16.87 -8.28 -3.38
N ASN A 362 17.17 -7.88 -4.62
CA ASN A 362 18.32 -7.04 -4.92
C ASN A 362 17.98 -5.54 -4.79
N PRO A 363 18.50 -4.83 -3.77
CA PRO A 363 18.22 -3.41 -3.60
C PRO A 363 18.77 -2.57 -4.76
N GLN A 364 19.88 -2.97 -5.39
CA GLN A 364 20.50 -2.19 -6.48
C GLN A 364 19.65 -2.13 -7.75
N ALA A 365 18.77 -3.12 -7.95
CA ALA A 365 17.82 -3.10 -9.05
C ALA A 365 16.57 -2.28 -8.72
N LEU A 366 16.20 -2.20 -7.42
CA LEU A 366 15.02 -1.48 -6.93
C LEU A 366 15.28 0.03 -6.74
N ILE A 367 16.44 0.42 -6.20
CA ILE A 367 16.80 1.82 -5.88
C ILE A 367 16.65 2.75 -7.10
N PRO A 368 17.10 2.36 -8.31
CA PRO A 368 16.87 3.20 -9.47
C PRO A 368 15.38 3.47 -9.66
N LEU A 369 14.50 2.47 -9.64
CA LEU A 369 13.06 2.67 -9.88
C LEU A 369 12.45 3.76 -8.98
N TYR A 370 12.92 3.85 -7.74
CA TYR A 370 12.43 4.74 -6.70
C TYR A 370 12.50 6.23 -7.06
N ALA A 371 13.64 6.70 -7.61
CA ALA A 371 13.85 8.13 -7.80
C ALA A 371 12.85 8.80 -8.78
N ILE A 372 12.22 8.09 -9.72
CA ILE A 372 11.27 8.77 -10.65
C ILE A 372 10.04 9.27 -9.89
N GLY A 373 9.44 8.44 -9.05
CA GLY A 373 8.19 8.78 -8.35
C GLY A 373 8.38 9.97 -7.42
N VAL A 374 9.37 9.89 -6.54
CA VAL A 374 9.67 10.94 -5.56
C VAL A 374 9.91 12.30 -6.23
N TYR A 375 10.69 12.34 -7.32
CA TYR A 375 11.03 13.62 -7.95
C TYR A 375 9.87 14.22 -8.72
N VAL A 376 8.95 13.42 -9.25
CA VAL A 376 7.68 13.91 -9.81
C VAL A 376 6.81 14.51 -8.69
N SER A 377 6.70 13.84 -7.54
CA SER A 377 6.02 14.37 -6.34
C SER A 377 6.62 15.71 -5.89
N PHE A 378 7.95 15.80 -5.83
CA PHE A 378 8.66 17.03 -5.46
C PHE A 378 8.41 18.14 -6.49
N THR A 379 8.50 17.85 -7.79
CA THR A 379 8.23 18.85 -8.83
C THR A 379 6.82 19.41 -8.73
N VAL A 380 5.81 18.55 -8.54
CA VAL A 380 4.42 19.00 -8.37
C VAL A 380 4.27 19.88 -7.13
N THR A 381 4.84 19.48 -5.99
CA THR A 381 4.78 20.23 -4.74
C THR A 381 5.46 21.60 -4.86
N GLN A 382 6.66 21.63 -5.45
CA GLN A 382 7.45 22.84 -5.63
C GLN A 382 6.78 23.81 -6.61
N LEU A 383 6.25 23.30 -7.73
CA LEU A 383 5.51 24.10 -8.71
C LEU A 383 4.22 24.68 -8.12
N SER A 384 3.51 23.88 -7.32
CA SER A 384 2.30 24.31 -6.61
C SER A 384 2.60 25.50 -5.69
N LEU A 385 3.67 25.38 -4.88
CA LEU A 385 4.10 26.44 -3.97
C LEU A 385 4.57 27.70 -4.72
N ALA A 386 5.36 27.54 -5.78
CA ALA A 386 5.80 28.64 -6.63
C ALA A 386 4.61 29.41 -7.23
N ARG A 387 3.63 28.70 -7.77
CA ARG A 387 2.41 29.28 -8.36
C ARG A 387 1.61 30.05 -7.32
N VAL A 388 1.38 29.47 -6.14
CA VAL A 388 0.63 30.11 -5.06
C VAL A 388 1.35 31.37 -4.57
N ALA A 389 2.67 31.34 -4.40
CA ALA A 389 3.45 32.52 -4.00
C ALA A 389 3.44 33.62 -5.07
N TRP A 390 3.55 33.24 -6.34
CA TRP A 390 3.50 34.16 -7.47
C TRP A 390 2.14 34.85 -7.60
N GLN A 391 1.04 34.11 -7.50
CA GLN A 391 -0.33 34.65 -7.55
C GLN A 391 -0.62 35.59 -6.38
N ALA A 392 0.01 35.37 -5.22
CA ALA A 392 -0.10 36.25 -4.06
C ALA A 392 0.79 37.50 -4.13
N GLY A 393 1.49 37.76 -5.25
CA GLY A 393 2.40 38.90 -5.41
C GLY A 393 3.75 38.76 -4.69
N ARG A 394 4.02 37.62 -4.04
CA ARG A 394 5.22 37.39 -3.22
C ARG A 394 6.33 36.75 -4.06
N ARG A 395 6.82 37.50 -5.06
CA ARG A 395 7.81 37.00 -6.05
C ARG A 395 9.11 36.47 -5.44
N ALA A 396 9.60 37.11 -4.38
CA ALA A 396 10.78 36.66 -3.65
C ALA A 396 10.58 35.27 -3.00
N GLU A 397 9.39 35.01 -2.46
CA GLU A 397 9.05 33.70 -1.89
C GLU A 397 8.84 32.64 -2.98
N ALA A 398 8.43 33.03 -4.19
CA ALA A 398 8.24 32.11 -5.31
C ALA A 398 9.56 31.65 -5.95
N ALA A 399 10.65 32.42 -5.81
CA ALA A 399 11.92 32.15 -6.50
C ALA A 399 12.56 30.82 -6.07
N LEU A 400 12.62 30.54 -4.78
CA LEU A 400 13.22 29.31 -4.26
C LEU A 400 12.40 28.05 -4.63
N PRO A 401 11.06 28.01 -4.45
CA PRO A 401 10.25 26.91 -4.94
C PRO A 401 10.33 26.72 -6.45
N ALA A 402 10.39 27.81 -7.23
CA ALA A 402 10.56 27.73 -8.69
C ALA A 402 11.91 27.10 -9.08
N LEU A 403 13.00 27.51 -8.44
CA LEU A 403 14.31 26.88 -8.62
C LEU A 403 14.26 25.39 -8.25
N GLY A 404 13.66 25.05 -7.11
CA GLY A 404 13.49 23.65 -6.71
C GLY A 404 12.61 22.85 -7.67
N ALA A 405 11.58 23.46 -8.28
CA ALA A 405 10.76 22.81 -9.30
C ALA A 405 11.59 22.49 -10.56
N VAL A 406 12.43 23.43 -11.03
CA VAL A 406 13.33 23.21 -12.16
C VAL A 406 14.36 22.12 -11.85
N LEU A 407 15.00 22.16 -10.67
CA LEU A 407 16.00 21.18 -10.27
C LEU A 407 15.39 19.77 -10.16
N THR A 408 14.25 19.64 -9.48
CA THR A 408 13.57 18.34 -9.31
C THR A 408 13.02 17.80 -10.63
N ALA A 409 12.48 18.67 -11.49
CA ALA A 409 12.01 18.27 -12.82
C ALA A 409 13.18 17.77 -13.67
N THR A 410 14.32 18.46 -13.61
CA THR A 410 15.56 18.04 -14.29
C THR A 410 16.00 16.68 -13.79
N VAL A 411 16.02 16.45 -12.47
CA VAL A 411 16.36 15.14 -11.89
C VAL A 411 15.37 14.07 -12.35
N ALA A 412 14.07 14.35 -12.39
CA ALA A 412 13.05 13.41 -12.86
C ALA A 412 13.27 13.02 -14.34
N VAL A 413 13.51 14.00 -15.21
CA VAL A 413 13.78 13.79 -16.65
C VAL A 413 15.07 13.00 -16.86
N VAL A 414 16.16 13.44 -16.21
CA VAL A 414 17.45 12.74 -16.25
C VAL A 414 17.30 11.29 -15.77
N SER A 415 16.54 11.08 -14.71
CA SER A 415 16.26 9.75 -14.16
C SER A 415 15.46 8.88 -15.13
N ALA A 416 14.46 9.45 -15.82
CA ALA A 416 13.67 8.74 -16.82
C ALA A 416 14.54 8.31 -18.01
N ILE A 417 15.37 9.22 -18.54
CA ILE A 417 16.28 8.95 -19.67
C ILE A 417 17.32 7.89 -19.29
N ALA A 418 18.02 8.07 -18.17
CA ALA A 418 19.07 7.15 -17.74
C ALA A 418 18.55 5.72 -17.50
N LYS A 419 17.32 5.58 -17.02
CA LYS A 419 16.72 4.27 -16.71
C LYS A 419 16.13 3.57 -17.92
N PHE A 420 15.53 4.32 -18.84
CA PHE A 420 15.06 3.77 -20.11
C PHE A 420 16.21 3.07 -20.85
N LEU A 421 17.37 3.72 -20.89
CA LEU A 421 18.60 3.18 -21.49
C LEU A 421 19.22 2.02 -20.69
N ALA A 422 18.95 1.94 -19.38
CA ALA A 422 19.47 0.89 -18.50
C ALA A 422 18.54 -0.34 -18.38
N GLY A 423 17.43 -0.39 -19.13
CA GLY A 423 16.48 -1.52 -19.10
C GLY A 423 15.49 -1.48 -17.92
N ALA A 424 15.47 -0.41 -17.12
CA ALA A 424 14.59 -0.25 -15.97
C ALA A 424 13.27 0.46 -16.35
N TRP A 425 12.53 -0.11 -17.30
CA TRP A 425 11.31 0.48 -17.89
C TRP A 425 10.04 0.28 -17.05
N ILE A 426 10.08 -0.53 -15.98
CA ILE A 426 8.90 -0.90 -15.21
C ILE A 426 8.13 0.32 -14.70
N VAL A 427 8.81 1.34 -14.16
CA VAL A 427 8.13 2.55 -13.65
C VAL A 427 7.52 3.38 -14.79
N LEU A 428 8.18 3.45 -15.94
CA LEU A 428 7.68 4.14 -17.13
C LEU A 428 6.41 3.49 -17.70
N VAL A 429 6.20 2.19 -17.44
CA VAL A 429 4.96 1.47 -17.81
C VAL A 429 3.93 1.50 -16.69
N ALA A 430 4.37 1.33 -15.44
CA ALA A 430 3.49 1.28 -14.27
C ALA A 430 2.75 2.61 -14.07
N MET A 431 3.41 3.76 -14.24
CA MET A 431 2.80 5.07 -14.07
C MET A 431 1.64 5.33 -15.05
N PRO A 432 1.80 5.19 -16.38
CA PRO A 432 0.68 5.28 -17.33
C PRO A 432 -0.43 4.27 -17.07
N LEU A 433 -0.09 3.03 -16.70
CA LEU A 433 -1.08 1.99 -16.41
C LEU A 433 -1.94 2.34 -15.18
N LEU A 434 -1.32 2.85 -14.11
CA LEU A 434 -2.02 3.33 -12.92
C LEU A 434 -2.93 4.52 -13.25
N LEU A 435 -2.44 5.49 -14.02
CA LEU A 435 -3.25 6.64 -14.46
C LEU A 435 -4.44 6.19 -15.30
N TRP A 436 -4.23 5.28 -16.24
CA TRP A 436 -5.29 4.69 -17.04
C TRP A 436 -6.34 3.98 -16.17
N MET A 437 -5.88 3.19 -15.19
CA MET A 437 -6.75 2.51 -14.23
C MET A 437 -7.61 3.52 -13.44
N PHE A 438 -7.02 4.59 -12.90
CA PHE A 438 -7.75 5.60 -12.15
C PHE A 438 -8.82 6.29 -12.99
N VAL A 439 -8.48 6.68 -14.23
CA VAL A 439 -9.43 7.30 -15.15
C VAL A 439 -10.56 6.33 -15.52
N ARG A 440 -10.25 5.05 -15.74
CA ARG A 440 -11.25 4.00 -15.99
C ARG A 440 -12.21 3.81 -14.83
N ILE A 441 -11.71 3.75 -13.60
CA ILE A 441 -12.53 3.63 -12.38
C ILE A 441 -13.47 4.83 -12.26
N ARG A 442 -12.95 6.05 -12.41
CA ARG A 442 -13.77 7.26 -12.29
C ARG A 442 -14.86 7.32 -13.36
N ARG A 443 -14.53 6.98 -14.61
CA ARG A 443 -15.52 6.90 -15.71
C ARG A 443 -16.60 5.86 -15.43
N HIS A 444 -16.22 4.70 -14.88
CA HIS A 444 -17.19 3.68 -14.48
C HIS A 444 -18.13 4.20 -13.39
N TYR A 445 -17.61 4.88 -12.37
CA TYR A 445 -18.46 5.46 -11.32
C TYR A 445 -19.36 6.59 -11.82
N GLN A 446 -18.91 7.38 -12.80
CA GLN A 446 -19.76 8.37 -13.46
C GLN A 446 -20.88 7.69 -14.25
N ALA A 447 -20.57 6.67 -15.05
CA ALA A 447 -21.58 5.92 -15.80
C ALA A 447 -22.64 5.29 -14.89
N VAL A 448 -22.23 4.71 -13.76
CA VAL A 448 -23.17 4.16 -12.76
C VAL A 448 -24.00 5.28 -12.12
N ALA A 449 -23.38 6.41 -11.75
CA ALA A 449 -24.11 7.53 -11.18
C ALA A 449 -25.13 8.10 -12.17
N ASP A 450 -24.78 8.22 -13.45
CA ASP A 450 -25.67 8.71 -14.50
C ASP A 450 -26.85 7.75 -14.74
N GLN A 451 -26.64 6.44 -14.65
CA GLN A 451 -27.72 5.43 -14.74
C GLN A 451 -28.65 5.42 -13.53
N LEU A 452 -28.16 5.81 -12.34
CA LEU A 452 -28.92 5.80 -11.09
C LEU A 452 -29.50 7.17 -10.72
N ARG A 453 -29.25 8.21 -11.52
CA ARG A 453 -29.83 9.54 -11.30
C ARG A 453 -31.33 9.49 -11.50
N LEU A 454 -32.07 9.94 -10.48
CA LEU A 454 -33.51 10.11 -10.58
C LEU A 454 -33.83 11.28 -11.51
N ALA A 455 -34.83 11.10 -12.38
CA ALA A 455 -35.47 12.21 -13.06
C ALA A 455 -36.14 13.13 -12.02
N VAL A 456 -36.18 14.44 -12.29
CA VAL A 456 -36.82 15.42 -11.42
C VAL A 456 -37.97 16.06 -12.21
N PRO A 457 -39.24 15.91 -11.78
CA PRO A 457 -39.69 15.15 -10.61
C PRO A 457 -39.60 13.61 -10.82
N PRO A 458 -39.47 12.82 -9.74
CA PRO A 458 -39.43 11.36 -9.84
C PRO A 458 -40.75 10.81 -10.38
N ALA A 459 -40.67 9.76 -11.20
CA ALA A 459 -41.86 9.04 -11.66
C ALA A 459 -42.61 8.42 -10.46
N PRO A 460 -43.96 8.34 -10.53
CA PRO A 460 -44.74 7.69 -9.48
C PRO A 460 -44.34 6.21 -9.33
N LEU A 461 -44.44 5.69 -8.10
CA LEU A 461 -44.14 4.30 -7.82
C LEU A 461 -45.10 3.39 -8.61
N PRO A 462 -44.61 2.34 -9.29
CA PRO A 462 -45.48 1.39 -9.98
C PRO A 462 -46.32 0.60 -8.96
N PRO A 463 -47.51 0.13 -9.36
CA PRO A 463 -48.36 -0.69 -8.49
C PRO A 463 -47.66 -2.00 -8.09
N PRO A 464 -48.01 -2.59 -6.92
CA PRO A 464 -47.40 -3.83 -6.46
C PRO A 464 -47.76 -5.00 -7.38
N ALA A 465 -46.74 -5.71 -7.87
CA ALA A 465 -46.92 -6.94 -8.63
C ALA A 465 -47.14 -8.13 -7.68
N PRO A 466 -47.99 -9.10 -8.04
CA PRO A 466 -48.20 -10.32 -7.25
C PRO A 466 -46.89 -11.12 -7.11
N VAL A 467 -46.61 -11.61 -5.90
CA VAL A 467 -45.40 -12.37 -5.59
C VAL A 467 -45.74 -13.86 -5.50
N THR A 468 -44.95 -14.73 -6.13
CA THR A 468 -45.00 -16.19 -5.91
C THR A 468 -43.74 -16.63 -5.17
N VAL A 469 -43.90 -17.44 -4.13
CA VAL A 469 -42.77 -17.98 -3.36
C VAL A 469 -42.42 -19.39 -3.83
N LEU A 470 -41.17 -19.59 -4.23
CA LEU A 470 -40.60 -20.90 -4.54
C LEU A 470 -39.72 -21.36 -3.37
N LEU A 471 -40.01 -22.51 -2.79
CA LEU A 471 -39.31 -23.06 -1.63
C LEU A 471 -38.62 -24.39 -1.99
N PRO A 472 -37.30 -24.41 -2.23
CA PRO A 472 -36.56 -25.65 -2.42
C PRO A 472 -36.60 -26.51 -1.16
N VAL A 473 -37.06 -27.77 -1.29
CA VAL A 473 -37.19 -28.72 -0.18
C VAL A 473 -36.43 -30.01 -0.45
N ALA A 474 -35.47 -30.34 0.42
CA ALA A 474 -34.71 -31.59 0.33
C ALA A 474 -35.50 -32.81 0.85
N GLY A 475 -36.44 -32.58 1.75
CA GLY A 475 -37.32 -33.58 2.35
C GLY A 475 -38.32 -32.90 3.28
N ILE A 476 -39.15 -33.67 3.96
CA ILE A 476 -40.14 -33.15 4.92
C ILE A 476 -39.58 -33.29 6.33
N ASN A 477 -39.28 -32.15 6.96
CA ASN A 477 -38.78 -32.05 8.32
C ASN A 477 -39.24 -30.74 8.99
N ARG A 478 -38.84 -30.51 10.24
CA ARG A 478 -39.22 -29.30 11.00
C ARG A 478 -38.78 -28.00 10.31
N MET A 479 -37.60 -27.99 9.72
CA MET A 479 -37.07 -26.84 8.97
C MET A 479 -37.93 -26.52 7.73
N THR A 480 -38.43 -27.55 7.02
CA THR A 480 -39.35 -27.38 5.90
C THR A 480 -40.70 -26.82 6.35
N LEU A 481 -41.26 -27.32 7.45
CA LEU A 481 -42.54 -26.82 7.98
C LEU A 481 -42.43 -25.35 8.42
N GLU A 482 -41.35 -24.99 9.11
CA GLU A 482 -41.12 -23.61 9.53
C GLU A 482 -40.91 -22.67 8.33
N ALA A 483 -40.16 -23.12 7.33
CA ALA A 483 -39.96 -22.37 6.09
C ALA A 483 -41.26 -22.21 5.28
N LEU A 484 -42.15 -23.20 5.29
CA LEU A 484 -43.48 -23.11 4.68
C LEU A 484 -44.37 -22.09 5.40
N THR A 485 -44.40 -22.11 6.73
CA THR A 485 -45.11 -21.10 7.54
C THR A 485 -44.62 -19.70 7.21
N TYR A 486 -43.29 -19.52 7.13
CA TYR A 486 -42.69 -18.24 6.76
C TYR A 486 -43.05 -17.84 5.32
N ALA A 487 -42.98 -18.77 4.35
CA ALA A 487 -43.37 -18.53 2.96
C ALA A 487 -44.82 -18.05 2.81
N ARG A 488 -45.77 -18.64 3.54
CA ARG A 488 -47.19 -18.23 3.51
C ARG A 488 -47.42 -16.83 4.05
N SER A 489 -46.59 -16.37 4.98
CA SER A 489 -46.68 -14.99 5.48
C SER A 489 -46.28 -13.95 4.43
N LEU A 490 -45.50 -14.35 3.42
CA LEU A 490 -44.99 -13.48 2.37
C LEU A 490 -45.85 -13.46 1.10
N SER A 491 -46.55 -14.56 0.80
CA SER A 491 -47.36 -14.69 -0.40
C SER A 491 -48.49 -15.71 -0.23
N PRO A 492 -49.67 -15.46 -0.84
CA PRO A 492 -50.75 -16.43 -0.92
C PRO A 492 -50.48 -17.58 -1.92
N THR A 493 -49.34 -17.60 -2.61
CA THR A 493 -48.99 -18.67 -3.56
C THR A 493 -47.59 -19.20 -3.28
N VAL A 494 -47.53 -20.41 -2.72
CA VAL A 494 -46.28 -21.08 -2.35
C VAL A 494 -46.12 -22.36 -3.17
N ILE A 495 -44.96 -22.54 -3.78
CA ILE A 495 -44.60 -23.76 -4.52
C ILE A 495 -43.36 -24.37 -3.88
N ALA A 496 -43.53 -25.52 -3.23
CA ALA A 496 -42.43 -26.31 -2.71
C ALA A 496 -41.78 -27.12 -3.85
N LEU A 497 -40.49 -26.91 -4.09
CA LEU A 497 -39.73 -27.59 -5.15
C LEU A 497 -38.89 -28.71 -4.56
N HIS A 498 -39.28 -29.97 -4.83
CA HIS A 498 -38.50 -31.13 -4.46
C HIS A 498 -37.78 -31.71 -5.67
N VAL A 499 -36.46 -31.88 -5.60
CA VAL A 499 -35.70 -32.52 -6.69
C VAL A 499 -35.58 -34.03 -6.45
N ALA A 500 -36.23 -34.81 -7.30
CA ALA A 500 -36.21 -36.26 -7.27
C ALA A 500 -34.90 -36.80 -7.86
N LEU A 501 -33.96 -37.20 -7.00
CA LEU A 501 -32.69 -37.84 -7.39
C LEU A 501 -32.85 -39.34 -7.70
N ASN A 502 -33.84 -40.00 -7.06
CA ASN A 502 -34.24 -41.39 -7.27
C ASN A 502 -35.77 -41.47 -7.22
N GLY A 503 -36.39 -42.36 -8.01
CA GLY A 503 -37.84 -42.54 -8.06
C GLY A 503 -38.47 -42.91 -6.71
N GLU A 504 -37.86 -43.84 -5.97
CA GLU A 504 -38.38 -44.29 -4.66
C GLU A 504 -38.42 -43.18 -3.61
N ARG A 505 -37.37 -42.35 -3.51
CA ARG A 505 -37.31 -41.24 -2.54
C ARG A 505 -38.33 -40.15 -2.86
N ALA A 506 -38.61 -39.91 -4.14
CA ALA A 506 -39.62 -38.96 -4.56
C ALA A 506 -41.02 -39.37 -4.09
N GLU A 507 -41.31 -40.67 -4.15
CA GLU A 507 -42.60 -41.22 -3.74
C GLU A 507 -42.78 -41.15 -2.22
N VAL A 508 -41.73 -41.42 -1.44
CA VAL A 508 -41.74 -41.23 0.03
C VAL A 508 -42.06 -39.78 0.40
N VAL A 509 -41.47 -38.81 -0.31
CA VAL A 509 -41.75 -37.39 -0.06
C VAL A 509 -43.19 -37.03 -0.44
N ARG A 510 -43.72 -37.55 -1.56
CA ARG A 510 -45.13 -37.32 -1.94
C ARG A 510 -46.11 -37.89 -0.91
N GLN A 511 -45.89 -39.13 -0.46
CA GLN A 511 -46.73 -39.77 0.54
C GLN A 511 -46.72 -38.98 1.86
N ARG A 512 -45.53 -38.63 2.36
CA ARG A 512 -45.40 -37.79 3.55
C ARG A 512 -46.03 -36.41 3.36
N TRP A 513 -45.94 -35.82 2.17
CA TRP A 513 -46.57 -34.53 1.89
C TRP A 513 -48.10 -34.61 1.99
N ALA A 514 -48.69 -35.67 1.43
CA ALA A 514 -50.13 -35.91 1.50
C ALA A 514 -50.62 -36.06 2.95
N THR A 515 -49.82 -36.67 3.83
CA THR A 515 -50.20 -36.81 5.26
C THR A 515 -50.24 -35.48 6.04
N LEU A 516 -49.62 -34.42 5.54
CA LEU A 516 -49.54 -33.13 6.25
C LEU A 516 -50.83 -32.30 6.15
N ASN A 517 -51.78 -32.66 5.27
CA ASN A 517 -53.03 -31.91 5.04
C ASN A 517 -52.80 -30.39 4.92
N LEU A 518 -51.81 -30.00 4.12
CA LEU A 518 -51.47 -28.60 3.90
C LEU A 518 -52.57 -27.90 3.06
N PRO A 519 -52.81 -26.61 3.31
CA PRO A 519 -53.82 -25.86 2.56
C PRO A 519 -53.45 -25.69 1.07
N GLU A 520 -54.47 -25.50 0.22
CA GLU A 520 -54.36 -25.57 -1.25
C GLU A 520 -53.43 -24.50 -1.87
N ASP A 521 -53.16 -23.44 -1.12
CA ASP A 521 -52.21 -22.39 -1.48
C ASP A 521 -50.75 -22.86 -1.50
N ILE A 522 -50.46 -24.05 -0.95
CA ILE A 522 -49.14 -24.68 -0.97
C ILE A 522 -49.13 -25.89 -1.92
N ARG A 523 -48.43 -25.74 -3.05
CA ARG A 523 -48.30 -26.81 -4.05
C ARG A 523 -46.92 -27.47 -3.99
N LEU A 524 -46.87 -28.80 -3.99
CA LEU A 524 -45.62 -29.55 -4.14
C LEU A 524 -45.34 -29.84 -5.62
N MET A 525 -44.19 -29.39 -6.11
CA MET A 525 -43.68 -29.72 -7.44
C MET A 525 -42.46 -30.63 -7.30
N VAL A 526 -42.57 -31.84 -7.85
CA VAL A 526 -41.46 -32.81 -7.88
C VAL A 526 -40.75 -32.72 -9.23
N LEU A 527 -39.49 -32.28 -9.21
CA LEU A 527 -38.66 -32.06 -10.39
C LEU A 527 -37.76 -33.29 -10.62
N PRO A 528 -37.88 -33.99 -11.76
CA PRO A 528 -37.00 -35.13 -12.06
C PRO A 528 -35.56 -34.68 -12.33
N SER A 529 -34.59 -35.41 -11.79
CA SER A 529 -33.16 -35.17 -12.03
C SER A 529 -32.42 -36.44 -12.48
N PRO A 530 -32.42 -36.76 -13.79
CA PRO A 530 -31.79 -37.97 -14.32
C PRO A 530 -30.26 -37.99 -14.09
N TYR A 531 -29.63 -36.82 -14.02
CA TYR A 531 -28.19 -36.67 -13.79
C TYR A 531 -27.82 -36.42 -12.32
N ARG A 532 -28.74 -36.65 -11.38
CA ARG A 532 -28.55 -36.42 -9.93
C ARG A 532 -28.10 -35.01 -9.55
N SER A 533 -28.39 -34.02 -10.40
CA SER A 533 -28.10 -32.60 -10.15
C SER A 533 -29.28 -31.94 -9.43
N VAL A 534 -29.04 -31.23 -8.33
CA VAL A 534 -30.10 -30.51 -7.59
C VAL A 534 -30.35 -29.13 -8.18
N LEU A 535 -29.30 -28.40 -8.54
CA LEU A 535 -29.40 -27.01 -8.99
C LEU A 535 -30.06 -26.87 -10.37
N GLY A 536 -29.68 -27.72 -11.33
CA GLY A 536 -30.14 -27.63 -12.72
C GLY A 536 -31.66 -27.71 -12.89
N PRO A 537 -32.36 -28.68 -12.29
CA PRO A 537 -33.81 -28.77 -12.34
C PRO A 537 -34.53 -27.57 -11.72
N ILE A 538 -34.05 -27.06 -10.58
CA ILE A 538 -34.63 -25.89 -9.90
C ILE A 538 -34.52 -24.67 -10.79
N VAL A 539 -33.33 -24.39 -11.35
CA VAL A 539 -33.10 -23.25 -12.23
C VAL A 539 -33.98 -23.34 -13.49
N ARG A 540 -34.06 -24.53 -14.12
CA ARG A 540 -34.94 -24.73 -15.29
C ARG A 540 -36.42 -24.50 -14.95
N TYR A 541 -36.87 -24.92 -13.77
CA TYR A 541 -38.25 -24.67 -13.34
C TYR A 541 -38.50 -23.18 -13.12
N ILE A 542 -37.57 -22.47 -12.48
CA ILE A 542 -37.64 -21.02 -12.29
C ILE A 542 -37.76 -20.30 -13.63
N ASP A 543 -36.87 -20.63 -14.58
CA ASP A 543 -36.85 -20.01 -15.91
C ASP A 543 -38.16 -20.28 -16.67
N HIS A 544 -38.69 -21.51 -16.59
CA HIS A 544 -39.96 -21.90 -17.21
C HIS A 544 -41.19 -21.24 -16.59
N TYR A 545 -41.24 -21.19 -15.25
CA TYR A 545 -42.33 -20.54 -14.53
C TYR A 545 -42.38 -19.04 -14.84
N ARG A 546 -41.21 -18.41 -14.88
CA ARG A 546 -41.05 -17.00 -15.25
C ARG A 546 -41.54 -16.72 -16.67
N ALA A 547 -41.19 -17.56 -17.64
CA ALA A 547 -41.62 -17.38 -19.03
C ALA A 547 -43.15 -17.42 -19.19
N ARG A 548 -43.86 -18.14 -18.30
CA ARG A 548 -45.33 -18.22 -18.30
C ARG A 548 -46.02 -17.14 -17.48
N HIS A 549 -45.33 -16.51 -16.54
CA HIS A 549 -45.90 -15.52 -15.62
C HIS A 549 -45.05 -14.25 -15.56
N PRO A 550 -44.92 -13.49 -16.67
CA PRO A 550 -44.04 -12.32 -16.74
C PRO A 550 -44.44 -11.20 -15.77
N ASP A 551 -45.72 -11.11 -15.40
CA ASP A 551 -46.25 -10.08 -14.51
C ASP A 551 -46.14 -10.42 -13.01
N THR A 552 -45.59 -11.60 -12.68
CA THR A 552 -45.40 -12.05 -11.29
C THR A 552 -43.96 -11.90 -10.84
N ARG A 553 -43.75 -11.41 -9.62
CA ARG A 553 -42.44 -11.40 -8.98
C ARG A 553 -42.16 -12.76 -8.34
N LEU A 554 -40.97 -13.29 -8.55
CA LEU A 554 -40.54 -14.56 -7.98
C LEU A 554 -39.63 -14.33 -6.77
N LEU A 555 -40.00 -14.94 -5.65
CA LEU A 555 -39.19 -15.01 -4.44
C LEU A 555 -38.75 -16.45 -4.19
N VAL A 556 -37.44 -16.72 -4.27
CA VAL A 556 -36.89 -18.03 -3.90
C VAL A 556 -36.47 -17.99 -2.45
N LEU A 557 -37.19 -18.73 -1.60
CA LEU A 557 -36.95 -18.80 -0.17
C LEU A 557 -36.12 -20.06 0.13
N ILE A 558 -34.88 -19.90 0.57
CA ILE A 558 -33.94 -21.00 0.80
C ILE A 558 -33.78 -21.22 2.30
N PRO A 559 -34.24 -22.35 2.85
CA PRO A 559 -34.05 -22.62 4.26
C PRO A 559 -32.58 -22.98 4.48
N GLU A 560 -31.95 -22.37 5.49
CA GLU A 560 -30.53 -22.58 5.83
C GLU A 560 -30.36 -23.03 7.27
N LEU A 561 -29.57 -24.07 7.46
CA LEU A 561 -29.27 -24.59 8.78
C LEU A 561 -28.13 -23.77 9.39
N VAL A 562 -28.37 -23.19 10.57
CA VAL A 562 -27.40 -22.35 11.28
C VAL A 562 -26.83 -23.15 12.46
N PRO A 563 -25.66 -23.80 12.29
CA PRO A 563 -25.00 -24.53 13.36
C PRO A 563 -24.37 -23.60 14.40
N ARG A 564 -24.16 -24.10 15.62
CA ARG A 564 -23.58 -23.33 16.74
C ARG A 564 -22.07 -23.15 16.62
N ARG A 565 -21.35 -24.12 16.02
CA ARG A 565 -19.88 -24.10 15.88
C ARG A 565 -19.46 -23.96 14.42
N LEU A 566 -18.40 -23.18 14.16
CA LEU A 566 -17.93 -22.89 12.79
C LEU A 566 -17.50 -24.13 11.99
N TRP A 567 -16.92 -25.15 12.63
CA TRP A 567 -16.51 -26.37 11.92
C TRP A 567 -17.70 -27.21 11.45
N GLN A 568 -18.86 -27.10 12.12
CA GLN A 568 -20.08 -27.80 11.72
C GLN A 568 -20.61 -27.27 10.37
N HIS A 569 -20.31 -26.02 9.99
CA HIS A 569 -20.65 -25.51 8.65
C HIS A 569 -19.96 -26.30 7.53
N ALA A 570 -18.78 -26.87 7.76
CA ALA A 570 -18.10 -27.69 6.75
C ALA A 570 -18.76 -29.07 6.58
N LEU A 571 -19.50 -29.54 7.58
CA LEU A 571 -20.16 -30.85 7.60
C LEU A 571 -21.61 -30.82 7.10
N HIS A 572 -22.22 -29.63 7.03
CA HIS A 572 -23.58 -29.46 6.56
C HIS A 572 -23.62 -29.04 5.10
N ASN A 573 -24.66 -29.51 4.41
CA ASN A 573 -24.78 -29.47 2.96
C ASN A 573 -24.79 -28.02 2.42
N GLN A 574 -23.75 -27.62 1.68
CA GLN A 574 -23.58 -26.28 1.09
C GLN A 574 -24.49 -26.00 -0.13
N THR A 575 -25.42 -26.91 -0.45
CA THR A 575 -26.31 -26.79 -1.61
C THR A 575 -27.14 -25.49 -1.57
N GLY A 576 -27.55 -25.01 -0.38
CA GLY A 576 -28.28 -23.74 -0.23
C GLY A 576 -27.44 -22.50 -0.61
N LEU A 577 -26.19 -22.46 -0.15
CA LEU A 577 -25.19 -21.43 -0.47
C LEU A 577 -24.88 -21.40 -1.97
N LEU A 578 -24.69 -22.57 -2.58
CA LEU A 578 -24.50 -22.71 -4.03
C LEU A 578 -25.73 -22.22 -4.81
N LEU A 579 -26.94 -22.58 -4.37
CA LEU A 579 -28.17 -22.14 -5.03
C LEU A 579 -28.34 -20.62 -4.92
N GLN A 580 -28.08 -20.01 -3.76
CA GLN A 580 -28.04 -18.55 -3.62
C GLN A 580 -27.04 -17.92 -4.58
N ALA A 581 -25.82 -18.45 -4.65
CA ALA A 581 -24.78 -17.92 -5.53
C ALA A 581 -25.19 -17.99 -7.01
N VAL A 582 -25.79 -19.10 -7.46
CA VAL A 582 -26.27 -19.23 -8.86
C VAL A 582 -27.42 -18.28 -9.15
N LEU A 583 -28.36 -18.14 -8.22
CA LEU A 583 -29.57 -17.32 -8.41
C LEU A 583 -29.32 -15.82 -8.24
N ALA A 584 -28.30 -15.41 -7.47
CA ALA A 584 -27.98 -14.01 -7.20
C ALA A 584 -27.62 -13.19 -8.46
N PHE A 585 -27.20 -13.85 -9.55
CA PHE A 585 -26.87 -13.20 -10.82
C PHE A 585 -28.07 -13.02 -11.77
N ARG A 586 -29.29 -13.44 -11.37
CA ARG A 586 -30.52 -13.27 -12.16
C ARG A 586 -31.18 -11.92 -11.85
N LYS A 587 -31.51 -11.16 -12.90
CA LYS A 587 -31.90 -9.74 -12.80
C LYS A 587 -33.30 -9.45 -12.23
N ASP A 588 -34.17 -10.47 -12.10
CA ASP A 588 -35.59 -10.28 -11.75
C ASP A 588 -36.10 -11.35 -10.77
N LEU A 589 -35.20 -11.83 -9.91
CA LEU A 589 -35.48 -12.86 -8.92
C LEU A 589 -34.97 -12.38 -7.57
N VAL A 590 -35.83 -12.39 -6.57
CA VAL A 590 -35.40 -12.14 -5.19
C VAL A 590 -35.07 -13.47 -4.56
N VAL A 591 -33.91 -13.56 -3.92
CA VAL A 591 -33.50 -14.73 -3.14
C VAL A 591 -33.44 -14.32 -1.68
N ALA A 592 -34.11 -15.08 -0.81
CA ALA A 592 -34.09 -14.86 0.62
C ALA A 592 -33.72 -16.16 1.35
N SER A 593 -33.03 -16.03 2.47
CA SER A 593 -32.70 -17.17 3.34
C SER A 593 -33.57 -17.19 4.60
N VAL A 594 -33.97 -18.38 5.03
CA VAL A 594 -34.66 -18.59 6.31
C VAL A 594 -33.72 -19.36 7.23
N PRO A 595 -33.14 -18.70 8.25
CA PRO A 595 -32.23 -19.36 9.17
C PRO A 595 -32.99 -20.28 10.11
N PHE A 596 -32.55 -21.54 10.21
CA PHE A 596 -33.04 -22.51 11.18
C PHE A 596 -31.92 -22.80 12.20
N PRO A 597 -31.94 -22.16 13.38
CA PRO A 597 -30.95 -22.42 14.42
C PRO A 597 -31.18 -23.80 15.04
N LEU A 598 -30.13 -24.61 15.12
CA LEU A 598 -30.19 -25.88 15.83
C LEU A 598 -30.27 -25.63 17.34
N SER A 599 -31.39 -26.02 17.97
CA SER A 599 -31.55 -26.08 19.42
C SER A 599 -31.08 -27.45 19.94
N GLY A 600 -29.95 -27.47 20.65
CA GLY A 600 -29.40 -28.67 21.30
C GLY A 600 -28.08 -28.35 22.03
N GLU A 601 -27.93 -28.92 23.24
CA GLU A 601 -26.95 -28.63 24.31
C GLU A 601 -25.50 -28.40 23.88
#